data_AF-A0A2R7US07-F1
#
_entry.id   AF-A0A2R7US07-F1
#
_cell.length_a   1.000
_cell.length_b   1.000
_cell.length_c   1.000
_cell.angle_alpha   90.00
_cell.angle_beta   90.00
_cell.angle_gamma   90.00
#
_symmetry.space_group_name_H-M   'P 1'
#
loop_
_entity.id
_entity.type
_entity.pdbx_description
1 polymer ?
#
loop_
_entity_poly.entity_id
_entity_poly.type
_entity_poly.pdbx_seq_one_letter_code
_entity_poly.pdbx_strand_id
1 'polypeptide(L)'
;MFSKTLCLLVLPFALALLAGAVLPFQAAGNAAVGRALGHWLWGAFTSLTVSSLVVIAALLILRVPAPDMGKALQGPWWMWVGGVLGALYVAGAAALTPRLGAAGFLV
;
A
#
# COMPACT_ATOMS: atom_id res chain seq x y z
N MET A 1 31.72 -1.20 17.36
CA MET A 1 31.34 -1.68 16.00
C MET A 1 30.09 -2.56 16.02
N PHE A 2 29.96 -3.50 16.98
CA PHE A 2 28.81 -4.40 17.14
C PHE A 2 27.43 -3.73 17.16
N SER A 3 27.29 -2.58 17.86
CA SER A 3 26.00 -1.88 17.98
C SER A 3 25.48 -1.26 16.67
N LYS A 4 26.36 -0.88 15.73
CA LYS A 4 25.94 -0.32 14.43
C LYS A 4 25.44 -1.43 13.52
N THR A 5 26.15 -2.56 13.47
CA THR A 5 25.74 -3.75 12.70
C THR A 5 24.43 -4.33 13.23
N LEU A 6 24.25 -4.36 14.55
CA LEU A 6 22.99 -4.79 15.16
C LEU A 6 21.84 -3.86 14.79
N CYS A 7 22.04 -2.54 14.83
CA CYS A 7 21.01 -1.57 14.45
C CYS A 7 20.65 -1.67 12.95
N LEU A 8 21.66 -1.85 12.09
CA LEU A 8 21.48 -2.06 10.64
C LEU A 8 20.74 -3.36 10.31
N LEU A 9 20.82 -4.39 11.17
CA LEU A 9 20.06 -5.63 11.02
C LEU A 9 18.68 -5.54 11.65
N VAL A 10 18.53 -5.02 12.87
CA VAL A 10 17.25 -5.05 13.59
C VAL A 10 16.24 -4.05 13.01
N LEU A 11 16.69 -2.86 12.61
CA LEU A 11 15.80 -1.80 12.10
C LEU A 11 14.99 -2.21 10.86
N PRO A 12 15.58 -2.74 9.76
CA PRO A 12 14.80 -3.14 8.59
C PRO A 12 13.84 -4.30 8.89
N PHE A 13 14.20 -5.24 9.77
CA PHE A 13 13.29 -6.31 10.18
C PHE A 13 12.11 -5.77 10.98
N ALA A 14 12.35 -4.83 11.90
CA ALA A 14 11.28 -4.16 12.63
C ALA A 14 10.35 -3.38 11.69
N LEU A 15 10.89 -2.66 10.70
CA LEU A 15 10.11 -1.96 9.70
C LEU A 15 9.29 -2.91 8.82
N ALA A 16 9.88 -4.03 8.38
CA ALA A 16 9.17 -5.05 7.60
C ALA A 16 8.02 -5.68 8.41
N LEU A 17 8.25 -5.97 9.69
CA LEU A 17 7.23 -6.52 10.58
C LEU A 17 6.09 -5.52 10.82
N LEU A 18 6.41 -4.24 11.05
CA LEU A 18 5.41 -3.18 11.16
C LEU A 18 4.63 -3.00 9.85
N ALA A 19 5.30 -3.02 8.71
CA ALA A 19 4.64 -2.93 7.40
C ALA A 19 3.64 -4.08 7.19
N GLY A 20 4.01 -5.31 7.54
CA GLY A 20 3.10 -6.46 7.49
C GLY A 20 1.94 -6.36 8.47
N ALA A 21 2.20 -5.89 9.70
CA ALA A 21 1.19 -5.76 10.75
C ALA A 21 0.10 -4.72 10.44
N VAL A 22 0.36 -3.76 9.55
CA VAL A 22 -0.63 -2.76 9.11
C VAL A 22 -1.61 -3.32 8.08
N LEU A 23 -1.24 -4.36 7.33
CA LEU A 23 -2.06 -4.92 6.26
C LEU A 23 -3.45 -5.43 6.72
N PRO A 24 -3.60 -6.15 7.85
CA PRO A 24 -4.92 -6.53 8.37
C PRO A 24 -5.84 -5.34 8.62
N PHE A 25 -5.31 -4.25 9.18
CA PHE A 25 -6.07 -3.04 9.47
C PHE A 25 -6.52 -2.34 8.19
N GLN A 26 -5.63 -2.27 7.19
CA GLN A 26 -5.97 -1.75 5.87
C GLN A 26 -7.09 -2.58 5.22
N ALA A 27 -6.95 -3.91 5.23
CA ALA A 27 -7.92 -4.82 4.64
C ALA A 27 -9.31 -4.71 5.31
N ALA A 28 -9.34 -4.64 6.65
CA ALA A 28 -10.57 -4.44 7.42
C ALA A 28 -11.22 -3.07 7.15
N GLY A 29 -10.42 -2.00 7.08
CA GLY A 29 -10.89 -0.65 6.75
C GLY A 29 -11.50 -0.58 5.35
N ASN A 30 -10.81 -1.15 4.35
CA ASN A 30 -11.28 -1.16 2.97
C ASN A 30 -12.56 -1.96 2.81
N ALA A 31 -12.67 -3.08 3.51
CA ALA A 31 -13.90 -3.87 3.56
C ALA A 31 -15.05 -3.08 4.21
N ALA A 32 -14.79 -2.30 5.27
CA ALA A 32 -15.79 -1.46 5.91
C ALA A 32 -16.30 -0.35 4.98
N VAL A 33 -15.39 0.35 4.30
CA VAL A 33 -15.75 1.36 3.30
C VAL A 33 -16.52 0.74 2.13
N GLY A 34 -16.07 -0.41 1.64
CA GLY A 34 -16.76 -1.13 0.57
C GLY A 34 -18.19 -1.54 0.94
N ARG A 35 -18.44 -1.93 2.21
CA ARG A 35 -19.80 -2.17 2.71
C ARG A 35 -20.61 -0.88 2.81
N ALA A 36 -20.02 0.19 3.34
CA ALA A 36 -20.70 1.48 3.50
C ALA A 36 -21.10 2.11 2.15
N LEU A 37 -20.29 1.92 1.11
CA LEU A 37 -20.52 2.44 -0.24
C LEU A 37 -21.17 1.42 -1.19
N GLY A 38 -21.53 0.23 -0.69
CA GLY A 38 -22.31 -0.78 -1.43
C GLY A 38 -21.53 -1.64 -2.43
N HIS A 39 -20.22 -1.43 -2.62
CA HIS A 39 -19.39 -2.29 -3.49
C HIS A 39 -17.93 -2.33 -3.02
N TRP A 40 -17.30 -3.50 -3.05
CA TRP A 40 -15.91 -3.70 -2.61
C TRP A 40 -14.88 -2.87 -3.39
N LEU A 41 -15.14 -2.60 -4.68
CA LEU A 41 -14.30 -1.69 -5.48
C LEU A 41 -14.28 -0.27 -4.92
N TRP A 42 -15.35 0.21 -4.27
CA TRP A 42 -15.32 1.51 -3.61
C TRP A 42 -14.36 1.55 -2.43
N GLY A 43 -14.30 0.45 -1.66
CA GLY A 43 -13.29 0.28 -0.62
C GLY A 43 -11.86 0.39 -1.16
N ALA A 44 -11.59 -0.26 -2.29
CA ALA A 44 -10.29 -0.20 -2.95
C ALA A 44 -9.97 1.19 -3.49
N PHE A 45 -10.91 1.79 -4.23
CA PHE A 45 -10.77 3.11 -4.83
C PHE A 45 -10.49 4.16 -3.75
N THR A 46 -11.32 4.24 -2.70
CA THR A 46 -11.12 5.18 -1.60
C THR A 46 -9.77 4.98 -0.91
N SER A 47 -9.35 3.73 -0.66
CA SER A 47 -8.04 3.43 -0.08
C SER A 47 -6.89 3.97 -0.94
N LEU A 48 -6.94 3.73 -2.25
CA LEU A 48 -5.91 4.18 -3.18
C LEU A 48 -5.90 5.71 -3.31
N THR A 49 -7.07 6.36 -3.30
CA THR A 49 -7.18 7.83 -3.30
C THR A 49 -6.56 8.43 -2.05
N VAL A 50 -6.95 7.94 -0.85
CA VAL A 50 -6.40 8.44 0.42
C VAL A 50 -4.90 8.21 0.49
N SER A 51 -4.43 7.02 0.10
CA SER A 51 -2.99 6.72 0.06
C SER A 51 -2.24 7.66 -0.89
N SER A 52 -2.79 7.93 -2.06
CA SER A 52 -2.20 8.87 -3.03
C SER A 52 -2.11 10.29 -2.47
N LEU A 53 -3.17 10.77 -1.79
CA LEU A 53 -3.17 12.09 -1.16
C LEU A 53 -2.10 12.21 -0.07
N VAL A 54 -1.95 11.16 0.76
CA VAL A 54 -0.90 11.12 1.80
C VAL A 54 0.49 11.17 1.18
N VAL A 55 0.74 10.42 0.10
CA VAL A 55 2.03 10.45 -0.61
C VAL A 55 2.28 11.82 -1.24
N ILE A 56 1.28 12.41 -1.92
CA ILE A 56 1.39 13.75 -2.50
C ILE A 56 1.73 14.79 -1.42
N ALA A 57 1.04 14.76 -0.27
CA ALA A 57 1.33 15.64 0.85
C ALA A 57 2.77 15.47 1.36
N ALA A 58 3.25 14.23 1.48
CA ALA A 58 4.64 13.95 1.85
C ALA A 58 5.65 14.50 0.84
N LEU A 59 5.40 14.32 -0.47
CA LEU A 59 6.25 14.88 -1.54
C LEU A 59 6.34 16.41 -1.44
N LEU A 60 5.23 17.08 -1.15
CA LEU A 60 5.18 18.54 -0.97
C LEU A 60 5.92 19.00 0.29
N ILE A 61 5.70 18.33 1.43
CA ILE A 61 6.37 18.66 2.71
C ILE A 61 7.90 18.47 2.59
N LEU A 62 8.32 17.38 1.96
CA LEU A 62 9.74 17.06 1.74
C LEU A 62 10.35 17.83 0.56
N ARG A 63 9.54 18.61 -0.18
CA ARG A 63 9.96 19.39 -1.36
C ARG A 63 10.69 18.53 -2.39
N VAL A 64 10.19 17.32 -2.64
CA VAL A 64 10.78 16.41 -3.63
C VAL A 64 10.62 17.03 -5.02
N PRO A 65 11.70 17.13 -5.82
CA PRO A 65 11.61 17.68 -7.17
C PRO A 65 10.59 16.95 -8.04
N ALA A 66 9.96 17.69 -8.97
CA ALA A 66 9.00 17.10 -9.90
C ALA A 66 9.67 15.97 -10.72
N PRO A 67 8.99 14.83 -10.96
CA PRO A 67 9.59 13.75 -11.71
C PRO A 67 9.69 14.11 -13.20
N ASP A 68 10.73 13.60 -13.85
CA ASP A 68 10.87 13.68 -15.30
C ASP A 68 9.92 12.67 -15.97
N MET A 69 8.71 13.14 -16.30
CA MET A 69 7.68 12.33 -16.95
C MET A 69 8.11 11.82 -18.32
N GLY A 70 8.99 12.55 -19.02
CA GLY A 70 9.51 12.13 -20.32
C GLY A 70 10.35 10.85 -20.21
N LYS A 71 11.21 10.78 -19.21
CA LYS A 71 11.98 9.55 -18.91
C LYS A 71 11.11 8.42 -18.40
N ALA A 72 10.11 8.71 -17.57
CA ALA A 72 9.20 7.70 -17.04
C ALA A 72 8.42 6.97 -18.13
N LEU A 73 7.96 7.70 -19.16
CA LEU A 73 7.21 7.14 -20.29
C LEU A 73 8.08 6.38 -21.29
N GLN A 74 9.38 6.68 -21.35
CA GLN A 74 10.34 5.96 -22.19
C GLN A 74 10.82 4.63 -21.56
N GLY A 75 10.60 4.45 -20.26
CA GLY A 75 10.98 3.21 -19.59
C GLY A 75 10.07 2.03 -19.95
N PRO A 76 10.46 0.81 -19.56
CA PRO A 76 9.76 -0.39 -19.97
C PRO A 76 8.35 -0.50 -19.36
N TRP A 77 7.41 -1.05 -20.12
CA TRP A 77 5.99 -1.12 -19.76
C TRP A 77 5.70 -1.84 -18.44
N TRP A 78 6.55 -2.79 -18.03
CA TRP A 78 6.37 -3.55 -16.78
C TRP A 78 6.47 -2.68 -15.53
N MET A 79 7.06 -1.47 -15.61
CA MET A 79 7.10 -0.53 -14.49
C MET A 79 5.70 -0.14 -14.01
N TRP A 80 4.72 -0.13 -14.90
CA TRP A 80 3.33 0.25 -14.61
C TRP A 80 2.51 -0.93 -14.07
N VAL A 81 2.96 -2.17 -14.30
CA VAL A 81 2.27 -3.38 -13.84
C VAL A 81 2.19 -3.43 -12.32
N GLY A 82 3.20 -2.92 -11.62
CA GLY A 82 3.19 -2.84 -10.15
C GLY A 82 1.98 -2.07 -9.60
N GLY A 83 1.58 -0.98 -10.27
CA GLY A 83 0.38 -0.21 -9.89
C GLY A 83 -0.91 -1.00 -10.08
N VAL A 84 -1.01 -1.75 -11.19
CA VAL A 84 -2.15 -2.62 -11.48
C VAL A 84 -2.25 -3.75 -10.45
N LEU A 85 -1.14 -4.43 -10.17
CA LEU A 85 -1.10 -5.50 -9.16
C LEU A 85 -1.43 -4.98 -7.75
N GLY A 86 -0.95 -3.79 -7.40
CA GLY A 86 -1.31 -3.13 -6.14
C GLY A 86 -2.81 -2.85 -6.04
N ALA A 87 -3.43 -2.34 -7.10
CA ALA A 87 -4.87 -2.10 -7.11
C ALA A 87 -5.67 -3.41 -6.98
N LEU A 88 -5.26 -4.47 -7.67
CA LEU A 88 -5.87 -5.80 -7.55
C LEU A 88 -5.71 -6.37 -6.14
N TYR A 89 -4.55 -6.20 -5.50
CA TYR A 89 -4.31 -6.63 -4.13
C TYR A 89 -5.26 -5.92 -3.15
N VAL A 90 -5.36 -4.59 -3.22
CA VAL A 90 -6.22 -3.80 -2.34
C VAL A 90 -7.70 -4.16 -2.56
N ALA A 91 -8.10 -4.39 -3.81
CA ALA A 91 -9.47 -4.77 -4.13
C ALA A 91 -9.82 -6.19 -3.70
N GLY A 92 -8.87 -7.13 -3.86
CA GLY A 92 -8.97 -8.48 -3.30
C GLY A 92 -9.08 -8.45 -1.78
N ALA A 93 -8.27 -7.63 -1.11
CA ALA A 93 -8.33 -7.43 0.34
C ALA A 93 -9.73 -6.95 0.77
N ALA A 94 -10.28 -5.94 0.10
CA ALA A 94 -11.61 -5.41 0.39
C ALA A 94 -12.73 -6.45 0.17
N ALA A 95 -12.63 -7.27 -0.89
CA ALA A 95 -13.63 -8.25 -1.26
C ALA A 95 -13.59 -9.54 -0.41
N LEU A 96 -12.38 -10.01 -0.08
CA LEU A 96 -12.16 -11.31 0.55
C LEU A 96 -12.10 -11.24 2.08
N THR A 97 -11.67 -10.11 2.66
CA THR A 97 -11.60 -9.95 4.13
C THR A 97 -12.92 -10.23 4.85
N PRO A 98 -14.11 -9.81 4.37
CA PRO A 98 -15.38 -10.16 5.00
C PRO A 98 -15.68 -11.67 5.02
N ARG A 99 -15.10 -12.43 4.08
CA ARG A 99 -15.38 -13.88 3.89
C ARG A 99 -14.35 -14.76 4.59
N LEU A 100 -13.08 -14.39 4.53
CA LEU A 100 -11.95 -15.18 5.03
C LEU A 100 -11.42 -14.69 6.38
N GLY A 101 -11.82 -13.49 6.81
CA GLY A 101 -11.15 -12.76 7.87
C GLY A 101 -9.80 -12.20 7.42
N ALA A 102 -9.23 -11.27 8.19
CA ALA A 102 -7.96 -10.63 7.82
C ALA A 102 -6.77 -11.62 7.81
N ALA A 103 -6.76 -12.59 8.73
CA ALA A 103 -5.74 -13.63 8.76
C ALA A 103 -5.84 -14.58 7.56
N GLY A 104 -7.06 -15.00 7.18
CA GLY A 104 -7.27 -15.91 6.04
C GLY A 104 -7.07 -15.28 4.67
N PHE A 105 -6.96 -13.94 4.57
CA PHE A 105 -6.58 -13.25 3.35
C PHE A 105 -5.06 -13.09 3.20
N LEU A 106 -4.33 -12.97 4.32
CA LEU A 106 -2.90 -12.64 4.34
C LEU A 106 -1.97 -13.85 4.44
N VAL A 107 -2.49 -15.02 4.84
CA VAL A 107 -1.77 -16.29 5.01
C VAL A 107 -2.22 -17.27 3.95
#